data_AF-A0A0N5AVT9-F1
#
_entry.id   AF-A0A0N5AVT9-F1
#
_cell.length_a   1.000
_cell.length_b   1.000
_cell.length_c   1.000
_cell.angle_alpha   90.00
_cell.angle_beta   90.00
_cell.angle_gamma   90.00
#
_symmetry.space_group_name_H-M   'P 1'
#
loop_
_entity.id
_entity.type
_entity.pdbx_description
1 polymer ?
#
loop_
_entity_poly.entity_id
_entity_poly.type
_entity_poly.pdbx_seq_one_letter_code
_entity_poly.pdbx_strand_id
1 'polypeptide(L)'
;MVCGPKCVGFVMFISLWGAIFLLIVGGLFFNESVGLLEDVPTEGEEYRSSWSQRSDRIKDLYRQNAYNSWVAAAINVAVFVLSGVRLWCLR
;
A
#
# COMPACT_ATOMS: atom_id res chain seq x y z
N MET A 1 21.46 -4.66 -15.84
CA MET A 1 20.58 -3.64 -16.44
C MET A 1 21.02 -2.27 -15.93
N VAL A 2 21.87 -1.58 -16.69
CA VAL A 2 22.41 -0.27 -16.30
C VAL A 2 21.40 0.79 -16.74
N CYS A 3 20.37 1.02 -15.93
CA CYS A 3 19.60 2.26 -16.01
C CYS A 3 20.58 3.41 -15.78
N GLY A 4 20.79 4.25 -16.80
CA GLY A 4 21.68 5.40 -16.71
C GLY A 4 21.26 6.36 -15.59
N PRO A 5 22.13 7.30 -15.17
CA PRO A 5 21.91 8.17 -14.01
C PRO A 5 20.60 8.97 -14.06
N LYS A 6 20.08 9.27 -15.26
CA LYS A 6 18.78 9.92 -15.46
C LYS A 6 17.59 9.01 -15.12
N CYS A 7 17.66 7.72 -15.44
CA CYS A 7 16.59 6.77 -15.15
C CYS A 7 16.49 6.45 -13.65
N VAL A 8 17.62 6.44 -12.93
CA VAL A 8 17.61 6.18 -11.48
C VAL A 8 16.92 7.29 -10.72
N GLY A 9 17.12 8.56 -11.11
CA GLY A 9 16.41 9.69 -10.51
C GLY A 9 14.88 9.60 -10.67
N PHE A 10 14.41 9.17 -11.84
CA PHE A 10 12.98 8.96 -12.09
C PHE A 10 12.39 7.83 -11.24
N VAL A 11 13.09 6.70 -11.12
CA VAL A 11 12.67 5.59 -10.24
C VAL A 11 12.60 6.04 -8.79
N MET A 12 13.56 6.84 -8.34
CA MET A 12 13.57 7.42 -6.99
C MET A 12 12.33 8.28 -6.73
N PHE A 13 11.97 9.13 -7.70
CA PHE A 13 10.80 9.99 -7.59
C PHE A 13 9.49 9.19 -7.53
N ILE A 14 9.33 8.20 -8.41
CA ILE A 14 8.14 7.33 -8.42
C ILE A 14 8.04 6.51 -7.14
N SER A 15 9.14 5.94 -6.64
CA SER A 15 9.12 5.17 -5.39
C SER A 15 8.75 6.04 -4.18
N LEU A 16 9.23 7.29 -4.13
CA LEU A 16 8.84 8.23 -3.07
C LEU A 16 7.35 8.59 -3.14
N TRP A 17 6.87 8.91 -4.35
CA TRP A 17 5.45 9.20 -4.58
C TRP A 17 4.56 8.00 -4.21
N GLY A 18 4.93 6.81 -4.65
CA GLY A 18 4.23 5.56 -4.35
C GLY A 18 4.19 5.26 -2.85
N ALA A 19 5.29 5.50 -2.13
CA ALA A 19 5.33 5.32 -0.68
C ALA A 19 4.35 6.27 0.05
N ILE A 20 4.34 7.56 -0.32
CA ILE A 20 3.42 8.54 0.31
C ILE A 20 1.97 8.16 0.03
N PHE A 21 1.66 7.79 -1.21
CA PHE A 21 0.31 7.37 -1.60
C PHE A 21 -0.16 6.14 -0.80
N LEU A 22 0.67 5.10 -0.70
CA LEU A 22 0.34 3.87 0.03
C LEU A 22 0.19 4.09 1.55
N LEU A 23 0.91 5.05 2.13
CA LEU A 23 0.75 5.43 3.54
C LEU A 23 -0.60 6.12 3.78
N ILE A 24 -1.00 7.04 2.89
CA ILE A 24 -2.30 7.72 2.96
C ILE A 24 -3.42 6.69 2.82
N VAL A 25 -3.37 5.85 1.77
CA VAL A 25 -4.38 4.81 1.53
C VAL A 25 -4.46 3.83 2.71
N GLY A 26 -3.33 3.37 3.25
CA GLY A 26 -3.32 2.52 4.45
C GLY A 26 -3.95 3.20 5.67
N GLY A 27 -3.74 4.51 5.85
CA GLY A 27 -4.41 5.30 6.88
C GLY A 27 -5.92 5.41 6.68
N LEU A 28 -6.39 5.58 5.44
CA LEU A 28 -7.82 5.59 5.12
C LEU A 28 -8.47 4.22 5.36
N PHE A 29 -7.77 3.12 5.06
CA PHE A 29 -8.24 1.77 5.41
C PHE A 29 -8.31 1.57 6.93
N PHE A 30 -7.36 2.11 7.70
CA PHE A 30 -7.40 2.04 9.17
C PHE A 30 -8.58 2.82 9.77
N ASN A 31 -9.01 3.90 9.14
CA ASN A 31 -10.16 4.70 9.56
C ASN A 31 -11.51 4.22 9.00
N GLU A 32 -11.56 3.00 8.43
CA GLU A 32 -12.81 2.38 7.93
C GLU A 32 -13.57 3.31 6.95
N SER A 33 -12.85 3.99 6.04
CA SER A 33 -13.45 4.97 5.14
C SER A 33 -14.47 4.33 4.18
N VAL A 34 -15.69 4.87 4.16
CA VAL A 34 -16.81 4.40 3.31
C VAL A 34 -16.46 4.42 1.82
N GLY A 35 -15.59 5.33 1.39
CA GLY A 35 -15.15 5.42 -0.01
C GLY A 35 -14.27 4.25 -0.48
N LEU A 36 -13.73 3.46 0.45
CA LEU A 36 -12.89 2.29 0.17
C LEU A 36 -13.64 0.97 0.29
N LEU A 37 -14.97 1.00 0.47
CA LEU A 37 -15.79 -0.21 0.59
C LEU A 37 -15.75 -1.06 -0.67
N GLU A 38 -15.63 -0.43 -1.84
CA GLU A 38 -15.57 -1.10 -3.14
C GLU A 38 -14.24 -1.83 -3.36
N ASP A 39 -13.16 -1.34 -2.72
CA ASP A 39 -11.83 -1.95 -2.79
C ASP A 39 -11.65 -3.12 -1.79
N VAL A 40 -12.59 -3.30 -0.86
CA VAL A 40 -12.59 -4.44 0.06
C VAL A 40 -13.12 -5.67 -0.67
N PRO A 41 -12.41 -6.81 -0.65
CA PRO A 41 -12.89 -8.02 -1.29
C PRO A 41 -14.24 -8.43 -0.73
N THR A 42 -15.24 -8.59 -1.63
CA THR A 42 -16.58 -9.01 -1.25
C THR A 42 -16.52 -10.35 -0.53
N GLU A 43 -17.18 -10.43 0.63
CA GLU A 43 -17.37 -11.69 1.35
C GLU A 43 -18.15 -12.65 0.43
N GLY A 44 -17.45 -13.65 -0.12
CA GLY A 44 -18.06 -14.62 -1.04
C GLY A 44 -19.17 -15.40 -0.35
N GLU A 45 -20.33 -15.55 -1.02
CA GLU A 45 -21.50 -16.45 -0.84
C GLU A 45 -21.96 -16.89 0.58
N GLU A 46 -21.33 -16.44 1.67
CA GLU A 46 -21.72 -16.72 3.05
C GLU A 46 -22.69 -15.63 3.53
N TYR A 47 -23.78 -15.48 2.76
CA TYR A 47 -24.79 -14.42 2.91
C TYR A 47 -25.77 -14.66 4.08
N ARG A 48 -25.47 -15.60 4.99
CA ARG A 48 -26.43 -16.10 6.01
C ARG A 48 -26.20 -15.59 7.44
N SER A 49 -25.23 -14.71 7.67
CA SER A 49 -24.95 -14.16 9.01
C SER A 49 -25.76 -12.88 9.31
N SER A 50 -25.99 -12.61 10.61
CA SER A 50 -26.63 -11.38 11.09
C SER A 50 -25.81 -10.14 10.70
N TRP A 51 -26.48 -9.00 10.49
CA TRP A 51 -25.85 -7.74 10.05
C TRP A 51 -24.66 -7.34 10.93
N SER A 52 -24.73 -7.59 12.25
CA SER A 52 -23.63 -7.31 13.19
C SER A 52 -22.35 -8.09 12.87
N GLN A 53 -22.46 -9.41 12.63
CA GLN A 53 -21.31 -10.25 12.28
C GLN A 53 -20.68 -9.82 10.95
N ARG A 54 -21.51 -9.46 9.97
CA ARG A 54 -21.02 -8.97 8.68
C ARG A 54 -20.26 -7.65 8.83
N SER A 55 -20.75 -6.73 9.66
CA SER A 55 -20.04 -5.47 9.90
C SER A 55 -18.67 -5.70 10.53
N ASP A 56 -18.55 -6.63 11.46
CA ASP A 56 -17.26 -6.90 12.11
C ASP A 56 -16.26 -7.55 11.16
N ARG A 57 -16.71 -8.47 10.29
CA ARG A 57 -15.84 -9.08 9.26
C ARG A 57 -15.35 -8.07 8.23
N ILE A 58 -16.21 -7.15 7.79
CA ILE A 58 -15.79 -6.05 6.91
C ILE A 58 -14.68 -5.23 7.56
N LYS A 59 -14.80 -4.89 8.84
CA LYS A 59 -13.75 -4.15 9.57
C LYS A 59 -12.42 -4.92 9.63
N ASP A 60 -12.49 -6.24 9.81
CA ASP A 60 -11.28 -7.08 9.79
C ASP A 60 -10.61 -7.09 8.41
N LEU A 61 -11.40 -7.12 7.32
CA LEU A 61 -10.88 -7.01 5.95
C LEU A 61 -10.26 -5.62 5.68
N TYR A 62 -10.87 -4.55 6.20
CA TYR A 62 -10.28 -3.19 6.16
C TYR A 62 -8.90 -3.16 6.83
N ARG A 63 -8.78 -3.74 8.03
CA ARG A 63 -7.51 -3.83 8.74
C ARG A 63 -6.49 -4.64 7.95
N GLN A 64 -6.89 -5.76 7.38
CA GLN A 64 -6.00 -6.59 6.57
C GLN A 64 -5.46 -5.83 5.34
N ASN A 65 -6.31 -5.10 4.63
CA ASN A 65 -5.90 -4.25 3.50
C ASN A 65 -5.00 -3.08 3.96
N ALA A 66 -5.28 -2.47 5.11
CA ALA A 66 -4.42 -1.43 5.70
C ALA A 66 -3.00 -1.95 5.94
N TYR A 67 -2.86 -3.13 6.56
CA TYR A 67 -1.56 -3.76 6.80
C TYR A 67 -0.83 -4.08 5.50
N ASN A 68 -1.52 -4.62 4.50
CA ASN A 68 -0.93 -4.92 3.20
C ASN A 68 -0.40 -3.63 2.51
N SER A 69 -1.18 -2.54 2.56
CA SER A 69 -0.76 -1.23 2.03
C SER A 69 0.47 -0.68 2.74
N TRP A 70 0.54 -0.79 4.07
CA TRP A 70 1.72 -0.35 4.83
C TRP A 70 2.96 -1.20 4.57
N VAL A 71 2.82 -2.52 4.39
CA VAL A 71 3.94 -3.38 3.97
C VAL A 71 4.43 -2.98 2.57
N ALA A 72 3.52 -2.75 1.63
CA ALA A 72 3.87 -2.27 0.29
C ALA A 72 4.56 -0.89 0.32
N ALA A 73 4.12 0.01 1.22
CA ALA A 73 4.78 1.29 1.44
C ALA A 73 6.22 1.11 1.95
N ALA A 74 6.44 0.20 2.92
CA ALA A 74 7.76 -0.11 3.44
C ALA A 74 8.70 -0.65 2.34
N ILE A 75 8.20 -1.49 1.43
CA ILE A 75 8.97 -1.99 0.29
C ILE A 75 9.35 -0.83 -0.66
N ASN A 76 8.44 0.09 -0.94
CA ASN A 76 8.74 1.27 -1.77
C ASN A 76 9.82 2.16 -1.13
N VAL A 77 9.78 2.35 0.19
CA VAL A 77 10.84 3.06 0.93
C VAL A 77 12.18 2.32 0.84
N ALA A 78 12.18 0.98 0.97
CA ALA A 78 13.40 0.20 0.82
C ALA A 78 14.01 0.34 -0.59
N VAL A 79 13.18 0.32 -1.65
CA VAL A 79 13.62 0.53 -3.03
C VAL A 79 14.20 1.94 -3.23
N PHE A 80 13.58 2.96 -2.61
CA PHE A 80 14.09 4.33 -2.61
C PHE A 80 15.50 4.41 -1.98
N VAL A 81 15.68 3.81 -0.81
CA VAL A 81 16.98 3.76 -0.10
C VAL A 81 18.02 3.03 -0.93
N LEU A 82 17.71 1.84 -1.46
CA LEU A 82 18.62 1.04 -2.30
C LEU A 82 19.02 1.79 -3.57
N SER A 83 18.08 2.52 -4.20
CA SER A 83 18.37 3.36 -5.35
C SER A 83 19.31 4.52 -5.02
N GLY A 84 19.16 5.11 -3.83
CA GLY A 84 20.06 6.14 -3.30
C GLY A 84 21.46 5.62 -3.01
N VAL A 85 21.57 4.46 -2.34
CA VAL A 85 22.85 3.78 -2.08
C VAL A 85 23.54 3.45 -3.40
N ARG A 86 22.80 2.94 -4.39
CA ARG A 86 23.35 2.64 -5.73
C ARG A 86 23.90 3.89 -6.43
N LEU A 87 23.22 5.03 -6.33
CA LEU A 87 23.71 6.30 -6.86
C LEU A 87 24.98 6.76 -6.15
N TRP A 88 25.09 6.51 -4.84
CA TRP A 88 26.25 6.90 -4.04
C TRP A 88 27.47 6.01 -4.30
N CYS A 89 27.28 4.70 -4.48
CA CYS A 89 28.37 3.76 -4.82
C CYS A 89 28.84 3.86 -6.28
N LEU A 90 28.02 4.41 -7.19
CA LEU A 90 28.38 4.62 -8.61
C LEU A 90 29.04 5.98 -8.87
N ARG A 91 29.10 6.86 -7.87
CA ARG A 91 29.68 8.20 -7.94
C ARG A 91 31.09 8.20 -7.36
#